data_AF-A0A0D0DJS1-F1
#
_entry.id   AF-A0A0D0DJS1-F1
#
_cell.length_a   1.000
_cell.length_b   1.000
_cell.length_c   1.000
_cell.angle_alpha   90.00
_cell.angle_beta   90.00
_cell.angle_gamma   90.00
#
_symmetry.space_group_name_H-M   'P 1'
#
loop_
_entity.id
_entity.type
_entity.pdbx_description
1 polymer ?
#
loop_
_entity_poly.entity_id
_entity_poly.type
_entity_poly.pdbx_seq_one_letter_code
_entity_poly.pdbx_strand_id
1 'polypeptide(L)'
;MEALLAEEAEEVCVAQEQAAQWLIDNEAEREHAELEKKKPKMNDFDDKTKVRNIIIPRPSQYAILKLKNFEFIELWYFSPEGCRDMAKSSSFTMEDTFSIAKVDNILTM
;
A
#
# COMPACT_ATOMS: atom_id res chain seq x y z
N MET A 1 -13.94 20.01 62.44
CA MET A 1 -14.72 19.67 61.24
C MET A 1 -14.06 20.18 59.96
N GLU A 2 -13.46 21.38 59.94
CA GLU A 2 -12.78 21.91 58.73
C GLU A 2 -11.58 21.10 58.25
N ALA A 3 -10.78 20.50 59.14
CA ALA A 3 -9.58 19.74 58.75
C ALA A 3 -9.88 18.45 57.96
N LEU A 4 -11.03 17.81 58.20
CA LEU A 4 -11.44 16.57 57.49
C LEU A 4 -11.94 16.87 56.07
N LEU A 5 -12.52 18.06 55.84
CA LEU A 5 -12.97 18.48 54.51
C LEU A 5 -11.80 18.87 53.59
N ALA A 6 -10.68 19.32 54.15
CA ALA A 6 -9.49 19.67 53.40
C ALA A 6 -8.74 18.43 52.89
N GLU A 7 -8.67 17.38 53.70
CA GLU A 7 -8.04 16.08 53.36
C GLU A 7 -8.83 15.36 52.25
N GLU A 8 -10.17 15.34 52.35
CA GLU A 8 -11.04 14.75 51.32
C GLU A 8 -10.96 15.52 49.98
N ALA A 9 -10.85 16.85 50.03
CA ALA A 9 -10.69 17.67 48.83
C ALA A 9 -9.32 17.47 48.14
N GLU A 10 -8.27 17.21 48.91
CA GLU A 10 -6.94 16.91 48.39
C GLU A 10 -6.89 15.51 47.76
N GLU A 11 -7.53 14.52 48.37
CA GLU A 11 -7.67 13.16 47.82
C GLU A 11 -8.47 13.14 46.51
N VAL A 12 -9.54 13.94 46.43
CA VAL A 12 -10.34 14.11 45.20
C VAL A 12 -9.53 14.81 44.10
N CYS A 13 -8.75 15.84 44.42
CA CYS A 13 -7.87 16.50 43.45
C CYS A 13 -6.82 15.54 42.87
N VAL A 14 -6.18 14.74 43.72
CA VAL A 14 -5.18 13.75 43.30
C VAL A 14 -5.79 12.67 42.41
N ALA A 15 -6.99 12.19 42.75
CA ALA A 15 -7.71 11.21 41.93
C ALA A 15 -8.11 11.77 40.56
N GLN A 16 -8.52 13.04 40.51
CA GLN A 16 -8.88 13.71 39.25
C GLN A 16 -7.65 13.93 38.35
N GLU A 17 -6.51 14.29 38.93
CA GLU A 17 -5.26 14.48 38.19
C GLU A 17 -4.72 13.14 37.65
N GLN A 18 -4.79 12.06 38.43
CA GLN A 18 -4.48 10.71 37.94
C GLN A 18 -5.42 10.26 36.82
N ALA A 19 -6.72 10.52 36.93
CA ALA A 19 -7.68 10.17 35.88
C ALA A 19 -7.43 10.96 34.60
N ALA A 20 -7.08 12.26 34.72
CA ALA A 20 -6.70 13.09 33.59
C ALA A 20 -5.40 12.60 32.93
N GLN A 21 -4.40 12.23 33.73
CA GLN A 21 -3.14 11.68 33.22
C GLN A 21 -3.36 10.36 32.50
N TRP A 22 -4.17 9.45 33.06
CA TRP A 22 -4.50 8.18 32.43
C TRP A 22 -5.18 8.34 31.07
N LEU A 23 -6.06 9.34 30.93
CA LEU A 23 -6.72 9.65 29.66
C LEU A 23 -5.74 10.15 28.60
N ILE A 24 -4.78 11.00 29.00
CA ILE A 24 -3.72 11.51 28.11
C ILE A 24 -2.83 10.35 27.63
N ASP A 25 -2.40 9.49 28.54
CA ASP A 25 -1.53 8.35 28.22
C ASP A 25 -2.24 7.37 27.28
N ASN A 26 -3.53 7.11 27.51
CA ASN A 26 -4.33 6.22 26.66
C ASN A 26 -4.55 6.80 25.26
N GLU A 27 -4.74 8.13 25.14
CA GLU A 27 -4.84 8.79 23.84
C GLU A 27 -3.51 8.77 23.09
N ALA A 28 -2.40 9.05 23.77
CA ALA A 28 -1.06 8.96 23.19
C ALA A 28 -0.74 7.55 22.68
N GLU A 29 -1.14 6.52 23.42
CA GLU A 29 -0.97 5.11 23.00
C GLU A 29 -1.84 4.79 21.76
N ARG A 30 -3.08 5.31 21.70
CA ARG A 30 -3.94 5.20 20.51
C ARG A 30 -3.33 5.89 19.30
N GLU A 31 -2.85 7.12 19.45
CA GLU A 31 -2.20 7.88 18.38
C GLU A 31 -0.97 7.12 17.85
N HIS A 32 -0.14 6.58 18.73
CA HIS A 32 1.04 5.80 18.35
C HIS A 32 0.66 4.51 17.60
N ALA A 33 -0.38 3.81 18.04
CA ALA A 33 -0.89 2.62 17.36
C ALA A 33 -1.46 2.93 15.97
N GLU A 34 -2.15 4.05 15.79
CA GLU A 34 -2.65 4.51 14.49
C GLU A 34 -1.50 4.90 13.54
N LEU A 35 -0.41 5.48 14.06
CA LEU A 35 0.79 5.75 13.27
C LEU A 35 1.50 4.46 12.81
N GLU A 36 1.56 3.43 13.66
CA GLU A 36 2.13 2.13 13.29
C GLU A 36 1.31 1.41 12.21
N LYS A 37 -0.04 1.49 12.25
CA LYS A 37 -0.90 0.91 11.21
C LYS A 37 -0.71 1.55 9.84
N LYS A 38 -0.33 2.83 9.78
CA LYS A 38 -0.07 3.55 8.54
C LYS A 38 1.28 3.20 7.90
N LYS A 39 2.17 2.54 8.64
CA LYS A 39 3.45 2.10 8.09
C LYS A 39 3.22 0.94 7.11
N PRO A 40 3.81 0.99 5.89
CA PRO A 40 3.78 -0.15 4.99
C PRO A 40 4.33 -1.38 5.71
N LYS A 41 3.50 -2.41 5.85
CA LYS A 41 3.93 -3.68 6.43
C LYS A 41 4.92 -4.32 5.46
N MET A 42 6.21 -4.31 5.81
CA MET A 42 7.22 -5.02 5.04
C MET A 42 6.94 -6.52 5.19
N ASN A 43 6.72 -7.20 4.07
CA ASN A 43 6.57 -8.64 4.08
C ASN A 43 7.91 -9.29 4.47
N ASP A 44 7.82 -10.47 5.08
CA ASP A 44 9.00 -11.27 5.40
C ASP A 44 9.71 -11.76 4.13
N PHE A 45 11.03 -11.96 4.22
CA PHE A 45 11.84 -12.44 3.10
C PHE A 45 12.00 -13.96 3.21
N ASP A 46 11.79 -14.68 2.11
CA ASP A 46 12.06 -16.12 2.05
C ASP A 46 13.54 -16.37 1.73
N ASP A 47 14.34 -16.67 2.75
CA ASP A 47 15.77 -16.98 2.64
C ASP A 47 16.08 -18.18 1.74
N LYS A 48 15.10 -19.05 1.47
CA LYS A 48 15.27 -20.20 0.55
C LYS A 48 15.08 -19.79 -0.90
N THR A 49 14.38 -18.69 -1.16
CA THR A 49 14.10 -18.22 -2.51
C THR A 49 15.19 -17.28 -3.00
N LYS A 50 15.96 -17.74 -4.00
CA LYS A 50 16.94 -16.90 -4.69
C LYS A 50 16.26 -16.04 -5.74
N VAL A 51 16.55 -14.73 -5.73
CA VAL A 51 16.19 -13.84 -6.84
C VAL A 51 16.89 -14.35 -8.11
N ARG A 52 16.11 -14.53 -9.18
CA ARG A 52 16.65 -15.01 -10.46
C ARG A 52 17.44 -13.88 -11.14
N ASN A 53 18.59 -14.22 -11.73
CA ASN A 53 19.40 -13.28 -12.51
C ASN A 53 18.85 -12.98 -13.90
N ILE A 54 17.74 -13.61 -14.29
CA ILE A 54 17.14 -13.48 -15.61
C ILE A 54 15.69 -13.01 -15.50
N ILE A 55 15.33 -12.03 -16.33
CA ILE A 55 13.94 -11.64 -16.52
C ILE A 55 13.29 -12.68 -17.43
N ILE A 56 12.26 -13.36 -16.93
CA ILE A 56 11.52 -14.34 -17.70
C ILE A 56 10.58 -13.57 -18.65
N PRO A 57 10.71 -13.75 -19.98
CA PRO A 57 9.80 -13.12 -20.94
C PRO A 57 8.36 -13.59 -20.67
N ARG A 58 7.41 -12.65 -20.66
CA ARG A 58 6.00 -12.95 -20.48
C ARG A 58 5.27 -12.82 -21.82
N PRO A 59 4.30 -13.69 -22.13
CA PRO A 59 3.43 -13.52 -23.28
C PRO A 59 2.72 -12.16 -23.23
N SER A 60 2.45 -11.59 -24.40
CA SER A 60 1.74 -10.32 -24.50
C SER A 60 0.29 -10.44 -24.03
N GLN A 61 -0.31 -9.29 -23.65
CA GLN A 61 -1.74 -9.25 -23.30
C GLN A 61 -2.62 -9.73 -24.46
N TYR A 62 -2.24 -9.42 -25.70
CA TYR A 62 -2.89 -9.93 -26.91
C TYR A 62 -2.94 -11.47 -26.90
N ALA A 63 -1.81 -12.11 -26.63
CA ALA A 63 -1.73 -13.58 -26.64
C ALA A 63 -2.56 -14.23 -25.53
N ILE A 64 -2.55 -13.60 -24.35
CA ILE A 64 -3.36 -14.03 -23.21
C ILE A 64 -4.86 -13.88 -23.52
N LEU A 65 -5.26 -12.79 -24.16
CA LEU A 65 -6.67 -12.52 -24.49
C LEU A 65 -7.19 -13.52 -25.53
N LYS A 66 -6.43 -13.76 -26.61
CA LYS A 66 -6.75 -14.77 -27.62
C LYS A 66 -6.93 -16.15 -27.00
N LEU A 67 -6.00 -16.54 -26.12
CA LEU A 67 -6.08 -17.82 -25.40
C LEU A 67 -7.32 -17.91 -24.51
N LYS A 68 -7.66 -16.85 -23.77
CA LYS A 68 -8.87 -16.80 -22.93
C LYS A 68 -10.17 -16.90 -23.73
N ASN A 69 -10.17 -16.35 -24.94
CA ASN A 69 -11.32 -16.38 -25.84
C ASN A 69 -11.39 -17.67 -26.67
N PHE A 70 -10.48 -18.63 -26.47
CA PHE A 70 -10.34 -19.84 -27.30
C PHE A 70 -10.20 -19.53 -28.80
N GLU A 71 -9.60 -18.38 -29.11
CA GLU A 71 -9.34 -17.96 -30.49
C GLU A 71 -8.02 -18.57 -30.98
N PHE A 72 -7.91 -18.74 -32.30
CA PHE A 72 -6.65 -19.16 -32.91
C PHE A 72 -5.54 -18.15 -32.60
N ILE A 73 -4.39 -18.67 -32.19
CA ILE A 73 -3.17 -17.91 -31.98
C ILE A 73 -1.95 -18.74 -32.35
N GLU A 74 -0.98 -18.10 -33.02
CA GLU A 74 0.29 -18.74 -33.33
C GLU A 74 1.11 -19.01 -32.06
N LEU A 75 1.63 -20.23 -31.93
CA LEU A 75 2.43 -20.63 -30.77
C LEU A 75 3.71 -19.81 -30.62
N TRP A 76 4.18 -19.17 -31.71
CA TRP A 76 5.32 -18.26 -31.68
C TRP A 76 5.16 -17.14 -30.64
N TYR A 77 3.94 -16.66 -30.37
CA TYR A 77 3.68 -15.65 -29.33
C TYR A 77 4.05 -16.08 -27.90
N PHE A 78 4.21 -17.39 -27.66
CA PHE A 78 4.62 -17.95 -26.38
C PHE A 78 6.12 -18.33 -26.34
N SER A 79 6.82 -18.20 -27.47
CA SER A 79 8.28 -18.37 -27.50
C SER A 79 8.97 -17.21 -26.74
N PRO A 80 10.16 -17.43 -26.18
CA PRO A 80 10.93 -16.36 -25.56
C PRO A 80 11.19 -15.18 -26.52
N GLU A 81 11.38 -15.46 -27.81
CA GLU A 81 11.59 -14.49 -28.88
C GLU A 81 10.34 -13.63 -29.09
N GLY A 82 9.19 -14.28 -29.32
CA GLY A 82 7.92 -13.60 -29.50
C GLY A 82 7.51 -12.77 -28.28
N CYS A 83 7.75 -13.29 -27.07
CA CYS A 83 7.52 -12.54 -25.84
C CYS A 83 8.37 -11.26 -25.76
N ARG A 84 9.66 -11.34 -26.11
CA ARG A 84 10.56 -10.19 -26.09
C ARG A 84 10.21 -9.16 -27.16
N ASP A 85 9.84 -9.60 -28.37
CA ASP A 85 9.50 -8.69 -29.46
C ASP A 85 8.20 -7.94 -29.18
N MET A 86 7.19 -8.64 -28.65
CA MET A 86 5.94 -7.98 -28.25
C MET A 86 6.10 -7.07 -27.02
N ALA A 87 7.05 -7.37 -26.12
CA ALA A 87 7.36 -6.48 -25.01
C ALA A 87 7.96 -5.15 -25.49
N LYS A 88 8.82 -5.17 -26.52
CA LYS A 88 9.38 -3.95 -27.14
C LYS A 88 8.32 -3.11 -27.83
N SER A 89 7.34 -3.73 -28.49
CA SER A 89 6.26 -2.98 -29.14
C SER A 89 5.32 -2.29 -28.14
N SER A 90 5.17 -2.85 -26.94
CA SER A 90 4.32 -2.27 -25.89
C SER A 90 4.86 -0.95 -25.32
N SER A 91 6.18 -0.73 -25.32
CA SER A 91 6.75 0.52 -24.81
C SER A 91 6.49 1.71 -25.75
N PHE A 92 6.33 1.46 -27.06
CA PHE A 92 6.01 2.52 -28.02
C PHE A 92 4.60 3.07 -27.85
N THR A 93 3.63 2.26 -27.40
CA THR A 93 2.25 2.73 -27.16
C THR A 93 2.16 3.71 -25.99
N MET A 94 3.18 3.74 -25.12
CA MET A 94 3.20 4.58 -23.92
C MET A 94 3.68 6.01 -24.21
N GLU A 95 4.42 6.23 -25.30
CA GLU A 95 4.93 7.56 -25.69
C GLU A 95 3.81 8.49 -26.19
N ASP A 96 2.72 7.91 -26.74
CA ASP A 96 1.53 8.64 -27.17
C ASP A 96 0.39 8.65 -26.13
N THR A 97 0.65 8.19 -24.90
CA THR A 97 -0.37 8.21 -23.84
C THR A 97 -0.34 9.52 -23.08
N PHE A 98 -1.29 10.41 -23.42
CA PHE A 98 -1.57 11.63 -22.65
C PHE A 98 -1.83 11.30 -21.17
N SER A 99 -1.06 11.93 -20.28
CA SER A 99 -1.25 11.79 -18.84
C SER A 99 -2.39 12.69 -18.36
N ILE A 100 -3.46 12.08 -17.84
CA ILE A 100 -4.58 12.82 -17.27
C ILE A 100 -4.13 13.45 -15.95
N ALA A 101 -4.01 14.77 -15.92
CA ALA A 101 -3.76 15.54 -14.69
C ALA A 101 -5.05 16.23 -14.23
N LYS A 102 -5.38 16.09 -12.94
CA LYS A 102 -6.50 16.81 -12.32
C LYS A 102 -5.99 18.16 -11.82
N VAL A 103 -6.31 19.23 -12.55
CA VAL A 103 -6.25 20.60 -12.05
C VAL A 103 -7.67 21.05 -11.77
N ASP A 104 -7.89 21.68 -10.62
CA ASP A 104 -9.19 21.96 -10.00
C ASP A 104 -10.36 22.13 -11.00
N ASN A 105 -11.21 21.09 -11.04
CA ASN A 105 -12.46 20.97 -11.80
C ASN A 105 -12.38 21.03 -13.33
N ILE A 106 -11.19 20.93 -13.94
CA ILE A 106 -11.07 20.78 -15.40
C ILE A 106 -10.25 19.54 -15.69
N LEU A 107 -10.89 18.58 -16.38
CA LEU A 107 -10.19 17.44 -16.96
C LEU A 107 -9.48 17.92 -18.23
N THR A 108 -8.16 17.90 -18.24
CA THR A 108 -7.35 18.22 -19.43
C THR A 108 -6.62 16.96 -19.88
N MET A 109 -6.64 16.72 -21.20
CA MET A 109 -5.95 15.64 -21.89
C MET A 109 -4.60 16.15 -22.40
#